data_AF-A0A0E0KZA8-F1
#
_entry.id   AF-A0A0E0KZA8-F1
#
_cell.length_a   1.000
_cell.length_b   1.000
_cell.length_c   1.000
_cell.angle_alpha   90.00
_cell.angle_beta   90.00
_cell.angle_gamma   90.00
#
_symmetry.space_group_name_H-M   'P 1'
#
loop_
_entity.id
_entity.type
_entity.pdbx_description
1 polymer ?
#
loop_
_entity_poly.entity_id
_entity_poly.type
_entity_poly.pdbx_seq_one_letter_code
_entity_poly.pdbx_strand_id
1 'polypeptide(L)'
;MQAFARQLAAIPLARSNATMTTAAPSLVLKVGDTLRERRHFTDGEVEAYARVSGDRNPVHLDDIFARQVGGFDRGCVVHGMLVASLFPALIAAHFPGAVYARQSLKFAAPVYVGDEVLVQVQALHIRASTTKHIVKFGTKCFTSDSDNLLAVDGEALAVLPSLYLRQQLNQVASQSLAPLNLSVSMAGATTTSSALRRMESVCRHLLPSSPPVLHQNLLGAMRLESSPVIIGGMVLDIHAKPSMQPHPGTTVPGMVKYVSGGVARNIAECICKLETQPFMISVVGNDMAGDFLLKYWRSAGLCTDGILQVDDITTPIVSNVFDGSGELIAGVASVGAVEKFLSPTWIYQFRLHISTAPLLMLDANLSPDSLEAACKIAHESGVPVFFEPVSLAKGSRIAPIAKYITYTSPNEIELVAMANSFSPPEKYNFVKMEQSKNKAKAVEHLFEMLSPAMFFLLENGIKFLLVTLGSNGVFVCCKECTSLMDQQKSEMMSFLTPLLEKLEGCFPSNMLVDLPREGSSRTCVIHLPAVSASVVSLTGAGDCFVGGVISALCGGLGMMQSVAVGIAIAKSSVESEANIPDKFSAATIADDARRTLLSAKMMWCK
;
A
#
# COMPACT_ATOMS: atom_id res chain seq x y z
N MET A 1 73.04 20.23 -47.77
CA MET A 1 73.95 20.72 -46.72
C MET A 1 73.25 20.43 -45.38
N GLN A 2 73.56 19.32 -44.69
CA GLN A 2 74.52 19.25 -43.56
C GLN A 2 74.28 20.39 -42.54
N ALA A 3 74.01 20.19 -41.24
CA ALA A 3 74.47 19.15 -40.33
C ALA A 3 73.70 19.13 -38.99
N PHE A 4 73.50 17.91 -38.46
CA PHE A 4 73.62 17.42 -37.07
C PHE A 4 72.82 18.09 -35.93
N ALA A 5 71.89 17.45 -35.20
CA ALA A 5 71.87 16.18 -34.42
C ALA A 5 72.56 16.25 -33.03
N ARG A 6 71.75 16.00 -31.97
CA ARG A 6 71.98 15.48 -30.58
C ARG A 6 71.03 16.24 -29.63
N GLN A 7 70.35 15.66 -28.64
CA GLN A 7 70.41 14.36 -27.96
C GLN A 7 69.11 14.18 -27.14
N LEU A 8 68.62 12.96 -27.03
CA LEU A 8 67.62 12.51 -26.06
C LEU A 8 68.24 12.46 -24.65
N ALA A 9 67.52 12.95 -23.62
CA ALA A 9 67.38 12.32 -22.29
C ALA A 9 66.52 13.16 -21.30
N ALA A 10 65.29 12.67 -21.07
CA ALA A 10 64.54 12.49 -19.81
C ALA A 10 64.40 13.58 -18.71
N ILE A 11 63.33 13.36 -17.91
CA ILE A 11 63.01 13.80 -16.53
C ILE A 11 61.97 14.96 -16.46
N PRO A 12 60.98 14.98 -15.55
CA PRO A 12 59.88 14.05 -15.27
C PRO A 12 58.50 14.77 -15.15
N LEU A 13 57.40 14.03 -15.11
CA LEU A 13 56.09 14.54 -14.68
C LEU A 13 56.05 14.75 -13.16
N ALA A 14 55.80 15.97 -12.68
CA ALA A 14 55.08 16.24 -11.42
C ALA A 14 54.64 17.71 -11.25
N ARG A 15 53.31 17.89 -11.32
CA ARG A 15 52.41 18.79 -10.56
C ARG A 15 52.85 20.23 -10.22
N SER A 16 52.07 21.19 -10.74
CA SER A 16 51.78 22.44 -10.02
C SER A 16 50.30 22.84 -10.17
N ASN A 17 49.70 23.12 -9.03
CA ASN A 17 48.29 23.44 -8.79
C ASN A 17 47.78 24.64 -9.61
N ALA A 18 46.66 24.43 -10.31
CA ALA A 18 45.74 25.51 -10.69
C ALA A 18 44.50 25.40 -9.80
N THR A 19 44.46 26.27 -8.79
CA THR A 19 43.32 26.53 -7.92
C THR A 19 42.12 26.95 -8.76
N MET A 20 41.08 26.11 -8.77
CA MET A 20 39.76 26.47 -9.28
C MET A 20 39.19 27.59 -8.40
N THR A 21 39.04 28.75 -9.02
CA THR A 21 38.46 29.96 -8.46
C THR A 21 37.00 29.73 -8.09
N THR A 22 36.73 29.83 -6.78
CA THR A 22 35.48 30.20 -6.10
C THR A 22 34.19 30.22 -6.95
N ALA A 23 33.38 29.17 -6.81
CA ALA A 23 31.97 29.20 -7.17
C ALA A 23 31.27 30.32 -6.38
N ALA A 24 30.47 31.14 -7.07
CA ALA A 24 29.59 32.12 -6.44
C ALA A 24 28.69 31.42 -5.40
N PRO A 25 28.34 32.07 -4.27
CA PRO A 25 27.58 31.42 -3.21
C PRO A 25 26.24 30.95 -3.78
N SER A 26 26.03 29.64 -3.79
CA SER A 26 24.73 29.04 -4.09
C SER A 26 23.72 29.54 -3.06
N LEU A 27 22.76 30.37 -3.45
CA LEU A 27 21.71 30.81 -2.54
C LEU A 27 20.90 29.58 -2.10
N VAL A 28 20.87 29.37 -0.79
CA VAL A 28 20.03 28.36 -0.13
C VAL A 28 18.70 29.03 0.20
N LEU A 29 17.60 28.40 -0.19
CA LEU A 29 16.24 28.84 0.14
C LEU A 29 16.05 28.85 1.66
N LYS A 30 15.60 29.97 2.20
CA LYS A 30 15.27 30.18 3.61
C LYS A 30 13.80 30.52 3.80
N VAL A 31 13.30 30.29 5.01
CA VAL A 31 11.97 30.77 5.41
C VAL A 31 11.94 32.30 5.26
N GLY A 32 10.91 32.81 4.58
CA GLY A 32 10.74 34.21 4.21
C GLY A 32 11.08 34.53 2.75
N ASP A 33 11.93 33.72 2.10
CA ASP A 33 12.34 33.95 0.71
C ASP A 33 11.14 33.88 -0.25
N THR A 34 11.12 34.78 -1.24
CA THR A 34 10.02 34.89 -2.20
C THR A 34 10.54 34.79 -3.63
N LEU A 35 9.97 33.88 -4.40
CA LEU A 35 10.21 33.71 -5.83
C LEU A 35 9.07 34.37 -6.61
N ARG A 36 9.39 34.98 -7.76
CA ARG A 36 8.42 35.74 -8.56
C ARG A 36 8.58 35.50 -10.05
N GLU A 37 7.48 35.51 -10.78
CA GLU A 37 7.44 35.46 -12.24
C GLU A 37 6.29 36.34 -12.76
N ARG A 38 6.51 37.02 -13.89
CA ARG A 38 5.49 37.77 -14.62
C ARG A 38 5.07 37.00 -15.85
N ARG A 39 3.77 36.99 -16.15
CA ARG A 39 3.22 36.31 -17.33
C ARG A 39 1.92 36.94 -17.79
N HIS A 40 1.63 36.87 -19.08
CA HIS A 40 0.30 37.13 -19.64
C HIS A 40 -0.24 35.85 -20.31
N PHE A 41 -1.55 35.76 -20.46
CA PHE A 41 -2.23 34.66 -21.14
C PHE A 41 -2.87 35.15 -22.44
N THR A 42 -2.69 34.40 -23.51
CA THR A 42 -3.31 34.68 -24.81
C THR A 42 -4.63 33.93 -25.00
N ASP A 43 -5.49 34.41 -25.90
CA ASP A 43 -6.75 33.73 -26.25
C ASP A 43 -6.51 32.27 -26.66
N GLY A 44 -5.46 32.01 -27.44
CA GLY A 44 -5.11 30.66 -27.87
C GLY A 44 -4.68 29.74 -26.71
N GLU A 45 -4.06 30.27 -25.66
CA GLU A 45 -3.75 29.48 -24.46
C GLU A 45 -5.00 29.18 -23.63
N VAL A 46 -5.92 30.14 -23.52
CA VAL A 46 -7.21 29.97 -22.82
C VAL A 46 -8.08 28.95 -23.55
N GLU A 47 -8.17 29.03 -24.88
CA GLU A 47 -8.92 28.08 -25.70
C GLU A 47 -8.33 26.68 -25.62
N ALA A 48 -6.99 26.57 -25.71
CA ALA A 48 -6.33 25.28 -25.59
C ALA A 48 -6.48 24.68 -24.19
N TYR A 49 -6.46 25.50 -23.15
CA TYR A 49 -6.74 25.05 -21.79
C TYR A 49 -8.19 24.57 -21.63
N ALA A 50 -9.18 25.31 -22.14
CA ALA A 50 -10.58 24.89 -22.14
C ALA A 50 -10.79 23.53 -22.83
N ARG A 51 -10.03 23.29 -23.90
CA ARG A 51 -10.07 22.02 -24.64
C ARG A 51 -9.52 20.84 -23.83
N VAL A 52 -8.40 21.02 -23.13
CA VAL A 52 -7.75 19.94 -22.37
C VAL A 52 -8.39 19.71 -21.01
N SER A 53 -8.88 20.76 -20.35
CA SER A 53 -9.53 20.65 -19.04
C SER A 53 -10.99 20.20 -19.14
N GLY A 54 -11.62 20.41 -20.30
CA GLY A 54 -13.06 20.22 -20.49
C GLY A 54 -13.92 21.39 -19.97
N ASP A 55 -13.31 22.38 -19.32
CA ASP A 55 -14.00 23.58 -18.85
C ASP A 55 -14.21 24.58 -20.00
N ARG A 56 -15.35 24.44 -20.66
CA ARG A 56 -15.81 25.29 -21.76
C ARG A 56 -16.83 26.32 -21.32
N ASN A 57 -16.80 26.75 -20.05
CA ASN A 57 -17.70 27.81 -19.60
C ASN A 57 -17.54 29.05 -20.50
N PRO A 58 -18.63 29.58 -21.10
CA PRO A 58 -18.54 30.68 -22.07
C PRO A 58 -17.88 31.95 -21.53
N VAL A 59 -17.81 32.16 -20.21
CA VAL A 59 -17.06 33.28 -19.60
C VAL A 59 -15.58 33.33 -19.97
N HIS A 60 -15.02 32.21 -20.47
CA HIS A 60 -13.64 32.09 -20.91
C HIS A 60 -13.45 32.23 -22.43
N LEU A 61 -14.52 32.08 -23.22
CA LEU A 61 -14.42 31.85 -24.68
C LEU A 61 -15.33 32.76 -25.51
N ASP A 62 -16.31 33.42 -24.89
CA ASP A 62 -17.26 34.32 -25.54
C ASP A 62 -17.26 35.67 -24.83
N ASP A 63 -16.69 36.67 -25.52
CA ASP A 63 -16.51 38.02 -24.99
C ASP A 63 -17.84 38.74 -24.73
N ILE A 64 -18.88 38.43 -25.51
CA ILE A 64 -20.22 39.00 -25.34
C ILE A 64 -20.86 38.38 -24.10
N PHE A 65 -20.79 37.06 -23.98
CA PHE A 65 -21.33 36.35 -22.82
C PHE A 65 -20.63 36.78 -21.52
N ALA A 66 -19.29 36.86 -21.52
CA ALA A 66 -18.51 37.25 -20.36
C ALA A 66 -18.94 38.62 -19.82
N ARG A 67 -19.11 39.63 -20.69
CA ARG A 67 -19.55 40.98 -20.31
C ARG A 67 -20.99 41.05 -19.79
N GLN A 68 -21.82 40.05 -20.10
CA GLN A 68 -23.20 39.97 -19.61
C GLN A 68 -23.28 39.32 -18.21
N VAL A 69 -22.25 38.59 -17.80
CA VAL A 69 -22.13 38.02 -16.46
C VAL A 69 -21.59 39.10 -15.51
N GLY A 70 -22.38 39.46 -14.51
CA GLY A 70 -22.00 40.48 -13.53
C GLY A 70 -20.65 40.17 -12.86
N GLY A 71 -19.70 41.11 -12.95
CA GLY A 71 -18.35 40.97 -12.39
C GLY A 71 -17.23 40.76 -13.42
N PHE A 72 -17.54 40.58 -14.71
CA PHE A 72 -16.56 40.39 -15.80
C PHE A 72 -16.67 41.44 -16.92
N ASP A 73 -16.70 42.71 -16.53
CA ASP A 73 -17.02 43.83 -17.41
C ASP A 73 -16.02 44.07 -18.56
N ARG A 74 -14.80 43.51 -18.45
CA ARG A 74 -13.71 43.70 -19.42
C ARG A 74 -13.62 42.62 -20.51
N GLY A 75 -14.52 41.61 -20.51
CA GLY A 75 -14.51 40.53 -21.51
C GLY A 75 -14.11 39.18 -20.91
N CYS A 76 -13.58 38.29 -21.74
CA CYS A 76 -13.19 36.94 -21.32
C CYS A 76 -12.19 36.96 -20.16
N VAL A 77 -12.40 36.05 -19.21
CA VAL A 77 -11.50 35.83 -18.07
C VAL A 77 -10.69 34.55 -18.27
N VAL A 78 -9.46 34.53 -17.77
CA VAL A 78 -8.61 33.35 -17.74
C VAL A 78 -9.14 32.37 -16.69
N HIS A 79 -9.14 31.07 -16.98
CA HIS A 79 -9.48 30.05 -15.96
C HIS A 79 -8.59 30.22 -14.72
N GLY A 80 -9.19 30.30 -13.54
CA GLY A 80 -8.42 30.45 -12.29
C GLY A 80 -7.38 29.33 -12.10
N MET A 81 -7.72 28.10 -12.51
CA MET A 81 -6.79 26.97 -12.47
C MET A 81 -5.62 27.08 -13.46
N LEU A 82 -5.83 27.73 -14.62
CA LEU A 82 -4.75 28.02 -15.56
C LEU A 82 -3.77 29.04 -14.95
N VAL A 83 -4.29 30.06 -14.26
CA VAL A 83 -3.45 31.00 -13.49
C VAL A 83 -2.69 30.28 -12.37
N ALA A 84 -3.37 29.42 -11.61
CA ALA A 84 -2.78 28.67 -10.50
C ALA A 84 -1.68 27.68 -10.96
N SER A 85 -1.71 27.23 -12.22
CA SER A 85 -0.67 26.35 -12.79
C SER A 85 0.73 26.97 -12.82
N LEU A 86 0.83 28.30 -12.65
CA LEU A 86 2.11 29.00 -12.58
C LEU A 86 2.87 28.75 -11.26
N PHE A 87 2.19 28.44 -10.16
CA PHE A 87 2.86 28.14 -8.89
C PHE A 87 3.77 26.89 -8.95
N PRO A 88 3.29 25.70 -9.39
CA PRO A 88 4.16 24.55 -9.53
C PRO A 88 5.22 24.74 -10.62
N ALA A 89 4.92 25.48 -11.69
CA ALA A 89 5.89 25.81 -12.74
C ALA A 89 7.06 26.64 -12.20
N LEU A 90 6.76 27.68 -11.41
CA LEU A 90 7.77 28.54 -10.79
C LEU A 90 8.64 27.75 -9.80
N ILE A 91 8.04 26.89 -8.97
CA ILE A 91 8.82 26.03 -8.06
C ILE A 91 9.72 25.07 -8.84
N ALA A 92 9.18 24.38 -9.85
CA ALA A 92 9.94 23.40 -10.64
C ALA A 92 11.09 24.04 -11.44
N ALA A 93 10.92 25.30 -11.88
CA ALA A 93 11.97 26.04 -12.57
C ALA A 93 13.20 26.28 -11.68
N HIS A 94 12.98 26.55 -10.39
CA HIS A 94 14.06 26.76 -9.41
C HIS A 94 14.56 25.46 -8.77
N PHE A 95 13.69 24.45 -8.65
CA PHE A 95 13.97 23.16 -8.03
C PHE A 95 13.53 22.00 -8.95
N PRO A 96 14.32 21.65 -9.99
CA PRO A 96 14.01 20.53 -10.87
C PRO A 96 13.87 19.23 -10.07
N GLY A 97 12.78 18.49 -10.32
CA GLY A 97 12.44 17.29 -9.54
C GLY A 97 11.66 17.57 -8.26
N ALA A 98 11.25 18.82 -8.01
CA ALA A 98 10.30 19.13 -6.95
C ALA A 98 8.97 18.41 -7.17
N VAL A 99 8.46 17.77 -6.12
CA VAL A 99 7.15 17.10 -6.12
C VAL A 99 6.14 18.04 -5.49
N TYR A 100 5.15 18.48 -6.27
CA TYR A 100 4.07 19.36 -5.82
C TYR A 100 2.96 18.53 -5.18
N ALA A 101 2.80 18.61 -3.86
CA ALA A 101 2.01 17.65 -3.08
C ALA A 101 0.60 18.16 -2.71
N ARG A 102 0.44 19.46 -2.46
CA ARG A 102 -0.85 20.06 -2.06
C ARG A 102 -0.93 21.51 -2.52
N GLN A 103 -2.14 21.96 -2.83
CA GLN A 103 -2.48 23.36 -3.07
C GLN A 103 -3.84 23.69 -2.42
N SER A 104 -3.96 24.84 -1.76
CA SER A 104 -5.23 25.50 -1.47
C SER A 104 -5.36 26.77 -2.33
N LEU A 105 -6.57 27.10 -2.82
CA LEU A 105 -6.78 28.27 -3.68
C LEU A 105 -8.03 29.04 -3.25
N LYS A 106 -7.91 30.36 -3.22
CA LYS A 106 -9.00 31.33 -3.14
C LYS A 106 -8.88 32.27 -4.34
N PHE A 107 -9.85 32.23 -5.23
CA PHE A 107 -9.97 33.15 -6.36
C PHE A 107 -10.65 34.43 -5.88
N ALA A 108 -9.86 35.48 -5.66
CA ALA A 108 -10.30 36.73 -5.08
C ALA A 108 -10.72 37.77 -6.13
N ALA A 109 -10.21 37.67 -7.36
CA ALA A 109 -10.56 38.56 -8.46
C ALA A 109 -10.33 37.91 -9.84
N PRO A 110 -11.05 38.36 -10.88
CA PRO A 110 -10.84 37.87 -12.24
C PRO A 110 -9.48 38.32 -12.80
N VAL A 111 -8.87 37.45 -13.59
CA VAL A 111 -7.73 37.79 -14.46
C VAL A 111 -8.28 37.82 -15.89
N TYR A 112 -8.15 38.94 -16.59
CA TYR A 112 -8.63 39.03 -17.97
C TYR A 112 -7.59 38.53 -18.96
N VAL A 113 -8.05 38.03 -20.11
CA VAL A 113 -7.13 37.61 -21.17
C VAL A 113 -6.31 38.82 -21.66
N GLY A 114 -5.01 38.62 -21.83
CA GLY A 114 -4.06 39.69 -22.16
C GLY A 114 -3.51 40.47 -20.96
N ASP A 115 -4.11 40.38 -19.76
CA ASP A 115 -3.55 41.02 -18.57
C ASP A 115 -2.23 40.36 -18.16
N GLU A 116 -1.27 41.19 -17.72
CA GLU A 116 -0.07 40.68 -17.05
C GLU A 116 -0.38 40.37 -15.59
N VAL A 117 0.03 39.20 -15.13
CA VAL A 117 -0.02 38.79 -13.73
C VAL A 117 1.37 38.62 -13.13
N LEU A 118 1.49 38.96 -11.85
CA LEU A 118 2.67 38.69 -11.02
C LEU A 118 2.38 37.55 -10.06
N VAL A 119 3.02 36.41 -10.30
CA VAL A 119 2.93 35.22 -9.45
C VAL A 119 4.06 35.23 -8.44
N GLN A 120 3.75 34.89 -7.19
CA GLN A 120 4.71 34.84 -6.09
C GLN A 120 4.55 33.55 -5.29
N VAL A 121 5.69 32.96 -4.93
CA VAL A 121 5.77 31.77 -4.08
C VAL A 121 6.76 32.09 -2.95
N GLN A 122 6.27 32.18 -1.71
CA GLN A 122 7.07 32.53 -0.53
C GLN A 122 7.25 31.32 0.38
N ALA A 123 8.47 30.98 0.79
CA ALA A 123 8.72 29.89 1.73
C ALA A 123 8.25 30.27 3.13
N LEU A 124 7.18 29.64 3.63
CA LEU A 124 6.61 29.90 4.96
C LEU A 124 7.22 29.00 6.03
N HIS A 125 7.51 27.75 5.68
CA HIS A 125 8.08 26.78 6.60
C HIS A 125 8.91 25.73 5.85
N ILE A 126 10.08 25.39 6.38
CA ILE A 126 10.97 24.37 5.82
C ILE A 126 11.22 23.30 6.88
N ARG A 127 10.87 22.05 6.57
CA ARG A 127 11.19 20.88 7.39
C ARG A 127 12.21 20.02 6.66
N ALA A 128 13.42 19.93 7.20
CA ALA A 128 14.48 19.11 6.63
C ALA A 128 14.38 17.65 7.13
N SER A 129 14.52 16.70 6.19
CA SER A 129 14.86 15.31 6.45
C SER A 129 16.25 15.02 5.86
N THR A 130 16.87 13.88 6.19
CA THR A 130 18.22 13.50 5.75
C THR A 130 18.36 13.37 4.23
N THR A 131 17.28 13.21 3.47
CA THR A 131 17.31 13.01 2.00
C THR A 131 16.34 13.87 1.19
N LYS A 132 15.41 14.60 1.83
CA LYS A 132 14.39 15.44 1.16
C LYS A 132 13.99 16.64 2.03
N HIS A 133 13.56 17.73 1.41
CA HIS A 133 13.09 18.93 2.11
C HIS A 133 11.60 19.16 1.86
N ILE A 134 10.79 19.16 2.92
CA ILE A 134 9.36 19.49 2.81
C ILE A 134 9.20 20.99 3.05
N VAL A 135 8.69 21.71 2.06
CA VAL A 135 8.53 23.17 2.12
C VAL A 135 7.07 23.54 1.94
N LYS A 136 6.55 24.32 2.90
CA LYS A 136 5.26 24.99 2.80
C LYS A 136 5.48 26.37 2.19
N PHE A 137 4.76 26.67 1.13
CA PHE A 137 4.81 27.95 0.45
C PHE A 137 3.48 28.71 0.55
N GLY A 138 3.55 30.03 0.67
CA GLY A 138 2.43 30.92 0.39
C GLY A 138 2.43 31.25 -1.10
N THR A 139 1.29 31.09 -1.75
CA THR A 139 1.15 31.26 -3.20
C THR A 139 0.19 32.40 -3.49
N LYS A 140 0.66 33.45 -4.15
CA LYS A 140 -0.14 34.64 -4.48
C LYS A 140 -0.01 35.04 -5.93
N CYS A 141 -1.10 35.47 -6.54
CA CYS A 141 -1.12 36.05 -7.87
C CYS A 141 -1.77 37.43 -7.80
N PHE A 142 -1.10 38.43 -8.37
CA PHE A 142 -1.59 39.80 -8.45
C PHE A 142 -1.80 40.19 -9.92
N THR A 143 -2.86 40.92 -10.22
CA THR A 143 -3.02 41.59 -11.53
C THR A 143 -2.11 42.81 -11.60
N SER A 144 -1.62 43.16 -12.79
CA SER A 144 -0.69 44.28 -12.99
C SER A 144 -1.38 45.61 -13.36
N ASP A 145 -2.70 45.69 -13.24
CA ASP A 145 -3.46 46.94 -13.29
C ASP A 145 -3.17 47.81 -12.05
N SER A 146 -3.63 49.07 -12.07
CA SER A 146 -3.19 50.17 -11.19
C SER A 146 -3.22 49.90 -9.68
N ASP A 147 -3.95 48.87 -9.23
CA ASP A 147 -4.16 48.56 -7.82
C ASP A 147 -3.39 47.32 -7.31
N ASN A 148 -2.59 46.64 -8.15
CA ASN A 148 -1.92 45.36 -7.81
C ASN A 148 -2.86 44.39 -7.08
N LEU A 149 -4.04 44.17 -7.67
CA LEU A 149 -5.13 43.52 -6.98
C LEU A 149 -4.86 42.02 -6.82
N LEU A 150 -5.13 41.47 -5.63
CA LEU A 150 -4.91 40.06 -5.34
C LEU A 150 -5.95 39.21 -6.08
N ALA A 151 -5.52 38.49 -7.12
CA ALA A 151 -6.38 37.62 -7.92
C ALA A 151 -6.49 36.22 -7.33
N VAL A 152 -5.39 35.66 -6.85
CA VAL A 152 -5.33 34.30 -6.29
C VAL A 152 -4.52 34.31 -5.01
N ASP A 153 -5.05 33.71 -3.94
CA ASP A 153 -4.36 33.49 -2.68
C ASP A 153 -4.43 32.02 -2.27
N GLY A 154 -3.42 31.53 -1.57
CA GLY A 154 -3.34 30.12 -1.24
C GLY A 154 -2.04 29.68 -0.59
N GLU A 155 -1.94 28.39 -0.34
CA GLU A 155 -0.75 27.74 0.17
C GLU A 155 -0.44 26.46 -0.61
N ALA A 156 0.84 26.20 -0.85
CA ALA A 156 1.33 24.98 -1.48
C ALA A 156 2.21 24.18 -0.52
N LEU A 157 2.22 22.86 -0.67
CA LEU A 157 3.22 21.98 -0.07
C LEU A 157 4.01 21.31 -1.19
N ALA A 158 5.33 21.42 -1.15
CA ALA A 158 6.20 20.75 -2.11
C ALA A 158 7.37 20.04 -1.41
N VAL A 159 7.80 18.92 -1.98
CA VAL A 159 8.99 18.19 -1.58
C VAL A 159 10.11 18.56 -2.55
N LEU A 160 11.12 19.27 -2.05
CA LEU A 160 12.27 19.68 -2.83
C LEU A 160 13.41 18.66 -2.69
N PRO A 161 14.09 18.30 -3.79
CA PRO A 161 15.29 17.45 -3.73
C PRO A 161 16.51 18.19 -3.13
N SER A 162 16.46 19.53 -3.09
CA SER A 162 17.52 20.41 -2.62
C SER A 162 16.94 21.77 -2.24
N LEU A 163 17.54 22.46 -1.26
CA LEU A 163 17.24 23.86 -0.96
C LEU A 163 18.10 24.85 -1.77
N TYR A 164 19.09 24.37 -2.52
CA TYR A 164 19.91 25.25 -3.36
C TYR A 164 19.11 25.69 -4.57
N LEU A 165 18.94 27.01 -4.73
CA LEU A 165 18.32 27.57 -5.91
C LEU A 165 19.21 27.33 -7.13
N ARG A 166 18.62 26.83 -8.20
CA ARG A 166 19.28 26.83 -9.50
C ARG A 166 19.41 28.28 -9.97
N GLN A 167 20.64 28.77 -10.14
CA GLN A 167 20.85 30.07 -10.80
C GLN A 167 20.31 29.97 -12.22
N GLN A 168 19.43 30.90 -12.61
CA GLN A 168 19.11 31.11 -14.01
C GLN A 168 20.41 31.55 -14.70
N LEU A 169 20.96 30.71 -15.58
CA LEU A 169 21.95 31.13 -16.56
C LEU A 169 21.27 32.13 -17.49
N ASN A 170 21.34 33.42 -17.16
CA ASN A 170 20.86 34.47 -18.06
C ASN A 170 21.89 34.70 -19.19
N GLN A 171 21.43 34.41 -20.41
CA GLN A 171 21.77 35.04 -21.70
C GLN A 171 23.23 35.42 -22.01
N VAL A 172 23.96 34.54 -22.71
CA VAL A 172 24.90 34.82 -23.85
C VAL A 172 24.96 33.48 -24.62
N ALA A 173 24.63 33.31 -25.90
CA ALA A 173 25.22 33.95 -27.07
C ALA A 173 24.28 33.82 -28.28
N SER A 174 23.94 34.96 -28.88
CA SER A 174 23.70 35.07 -30.31
C SER A 174 25.05 34.96 -31.03
N GLN A 175 25.38 33.82 -31.65
CA GLN A 175 26.44 33.76 -32.66
C GLN A 175 26.32 32.51 -33.56
N SER A 176 25.88 32.77 -34.80
CA SER A 176 26.36 32.21 -36.07
C SER A 176 26.95 30.79 -36.07
N LEU A 177 26.18 29.83 -36.60
CA LEU A 177 26.72 28.67 -37.33
C LEU A 177 25.91 28.49 -38.63
N ALA A 178 26.62 28.62 -39.76
CA ALA A 178 26.09 28.49 -41.12
C ALA A 178 25.61 27.04 -41.42
N PRO A 179 24.69 26.85 -42.38
CA PRO A 179 24.03 25.56 -42.60
C PRO A 179 24.87 24.65 -43.52
N LEU A 180 24.92 23.36 -43.19
CA LEU A 180 25.25 22.30 -44.13
C LEU A 180 23.96 21.56 -44.50
N ASN A 181 23.56 21.76 -45.75
CA ASN A 181 22.39 21.17 -46.38
C ASN A 181 22.49 19.64 -46.46
N LEU A 182 21.42 18.97 -46.06
CA LEU A 182 20.98 17.74 -46.70
C LEU A 182 19.46 17.80 -46.86
N SER A 183 19.06 17.94 -48.12
CA SER A 183 17.70 18.12 -48.60
C SER A 183 16.94 16.79 -48.64
N VAL A 184 15.73 16.77 -48.06
CA VAL A 184 14.58 16.05 -48.63
C VAL A 184 13.32 16.89 -48.39
N SER A 185 12.63 17.25 -49.47
CA SER A 185 11.35 17.98 -49.52
C SER A 185 10.18 17.08 -49.09
N MET A 186 9.04 17.52 -48.53
CA MET A 186 8.10 18.55 -48.96
C MET A 186 7.07 18.83 -47.83
N ALA A 187 6.64 20.09 -47.77
CA ALA A 187 5.32 20.60 -47.36
C ALA A 187 4.88 20.59 -45.87
N GLY A 188 4.65 21.81 -45.35
CA GLY A 188 3.65 22.09 -44.32
C GLY A 188 4.16 22.57 -42.96
N ALA A 189 4.80 23.75 -42.90
CA ALA A 189 5.12 24.40 -41.63
C ALA A 189 3.89 25.12 -41.06
N THR A 190 3.43 24.70 -39.88
CA THR A 190 2.73 25.58 -38.92
C THR A 190 3.63 25.76 -37.70
N THR A 191 3.96 27.01 -37.41
CA THR A 191 4.82 27.41 -36.29
C THR A 191 4.13 27.11 -34.96
N THR A 192 4.54 26.05 -34.26
CA THR A 192 4.02 25.72 -32.93
C THR A 192 4.70 26.55 -31.84
N SER A 193 3.88 27.36 -31.15
CA SER A 193 4.30 28.17 -30.00
C SER A 193 4.83 27.27 -28.86
N SER A 194 5.71 27.81 -28.01
CA SER A 194 6.25 27.08 -26.86
C SER A 194 5.18 26.56 -25.90
N ALA A 195 3.99 27.17 -25.89
CA ALA A 195 2.83 26.70 -25.14
C ALA A 195 2.21 25.45 -25.77
N LEU A 196 2.10 25.37 -27.10
CA LEU A 196 1.63 24.18 -27.83
C LEU A 196 2.54 22.97 -27.63
N ARG A 197 3.87 23.18 -27.62
CA ARG A 197 4.83 22.10 -27.33
C ARG A 197 4.74 21.56 -25.89
N ARG A 198 4.42 22.43 -24.92
CA ARG A 198 4.16 22.02 -23.53
C ARG A 198 2.81 21.32 -23.41
N MET A 199 1.79 21.81 -24.10
CA MET A 199 0.46 21.21 -24.14
C MET A 199 0.49 19.82 -24.78
N GLU A 200 1.22 19.63 -25.89
CA GLU A 200 1.42 18.31 -26.52
C GLU A 200 2.22 17.35 -25.64
N SER A 201 3.16 17.85 -24.83
CA SER A 201 3.88 17.04 -23.84
C SER A 201 2.96 16.56 -22.71
N VAL A 202 1.94 17.34 -22.37
CA VAL A 202 0.91 17.01 -21.36
C VAL A 202 -0.16 16.10 -21.97
N CYS A 203 -0.62 16.36 -23.20
CA CYS A 203 -1.56 15.47 -23.92
C CYS A 203 -0.96 14.08 -24.19
N ARG A 204 0.36 13.97 -24.44
CA ARG A 204 1.06 12.67 -24.50
C ARG A 204 1.10 11.91 -23.17
N HIS A 205 0.91 12.59 -22.04
CA HIS A 205 0.80 11.98 -20.71
C HIS A 205 -0.65 11.65 -20.32
N LEU A 206 -1.65 12.22 -21.00
CA LEU A 206 -3.08 12.10 -20.65
C LEU A 206 -3.89 11.19 -21.58
N LEU A 207 -3.34 10.78 -22.73
CA LEU A 207 -3.88 9.66 -23.50
C LEU A 207 -3.15 8.36 -23.13
N PRO A 208 -3.84 7.22 -22.97
CA PRO A 208 -3.17 5.95 -22.79
C PRO A 208 -2.33 5.68 -24.02
N SER A 209 -1.00 5.63 -23.84
CA SER A 209 -0.09 5.13 -24.85
C SER A 209 -0.54 3.72 -25.25
N SER A 210 -0.79 3.50 -26.54
CA SER A 210 -0.73 2.16 -27.12
C SER A 210 0.60 1.54 -26.67
N PRO A 211 0.63 0.24 -26.31
CA PRO A 211 1.79 -0.34 -25.66
C PRO A 211 3.02 -0.16 -26.55
N PRO A 212 4.12 0.44 -26.06
CA PRO A 212 5.38 0.34 -26.78
C PRO A 212 5.78 -1.13 -26.75
N VAL A 213 5.94 -1.71 -27.94
CA VAL A 213 6.73 -2.92 -28.11
C VAL A 213 8.12 -2.58 -27.55
N LEU A 214 8.41 -3.06 -26.35
CA LEU A 214 9.69 -2.86 -25.70
C LEU A 214 10.76 -3.65 -26.46
N HIS A 215 11.57 -2.95 -27.25
CA HIS A 215 12.94 -3.37 -27.43
C HIS A 215 13.66 -3.18 -26.08
N GLN A 216 14.20 -4.29 -25.59
CA GLN A 216 15.04 -4.38 -24.40
C GLN A 216 16.19 -3.38 -24.47
N ASN A 217 16.22 -2.44 -23.53
CA ASN A 217 17.47 -1.83 -23.08
C ASN A 217 17.64 -2.17 -21.60
N LEU A 218 18.44 -3.20 -21.35
CA LEU A 218 19.09 -3.43 -20.07
C LEU A 218 19.89 -2.18 -19.70
N LEU A 219 19.62 -1.57 -18.55
CA LEU A 219 20.60 -1.03 -17.58
C LEU A 219 19.85 -0.25 -16.48
N GLY A 220 19.77 -0.86 -15.29
CA GLY A 220 19.35 -0.19 -14.06
C GLY A 220 17.99 -0.59 -13.47
N ALA A 221 17.63 -1.88 -13.45
CA ALA A 221 16.51 -2.35 -12.63
C ALA A 221 16.84 -2.11 -11.14
N MET A 222 16.21 -1.10 -10.52
CA MET A 222 15.98 -1.16 -9.07
C MET A 222 15.09 -2.39 -8.85
N ARG A 223 15.68 -3.47 -8.34
CA ARG A 223 14.92 -4.68 -7.95
C ARG A 223 13.93 -4.25 -6.88
N LEU A 224 12.64 -4.27 -7.20
CA LEU A 224 11.60 -4.27 -6.17
C LEU A 224 11.78 -5.58 -5.41
N GLU A 225 12.19 -5.53 -4.14
CA GLU A 225 12.24 -6.72 -3.31
C GLU A 225 10.80 -7.27 -3.19
N SER A 226 10.60 -8.54 -3.55
CA SER A 226 9.29 -9.19 -3.60
C SER A 226 8.68 -9.44 -2.21
N SER A 227 7.96 -8.46 -1.67
CA SER A 227 7.25 -8.55 -0.38
C SER A 227 5.86 -9.19 -0.49
N PRO A 228 5.37 -9.94 0.52
CA PRO A 228 3.96 -10.32 0.58
C PRO A 228 3.07 -9.08 0.60
N VAL A 229 1.98 -9.10 -0.16
CA VAL A 229 1.01 -8.01 -0.23
C VAL A 229 -0.19 -8.35 0.63
N ILE A 230 -0.57 -7.43 1.52
CA ILE A 230 -1.68 -7.60 2.45
C ILE A 230 -2.73 -6.53 2.14
N ILE A 231 -3.96 -6.92 1.86
CA ILE A 231 -5.07 -5.98 1.57
C ILE A 231 -6.17 -6.18 2.60
N GLY A 232 -6.53 -5.10 3.28
CA GLY A 232 -7.59 -5.14 4.28
C GLY A 232 -7.66 -3.90 5.16
N GLY A 233 -8.47 -3.99 6.22
CA GLY A 233 -8.78 -2.87 7.09
C GLY A 233 -7.71 -2.57 8.14
N MET A 234 -7.43 -1.28 8.35
CA MET A 234 -6.84 -0.75 9.58
C MET A 234 -7.96 -0.19 10.45
N VAL A 235 -8.06 -0.64 11.70
CA VAL A 235 -9.17 -0.29 12.60
C VAL A 235 -8.61 0.24 13.91
N LEU A 236 -9.22 1.29 14.45
CA LEU A 236 -8.97 1.71 15.83
C LEU A 236 -10.00 1.06 16.75
N ASP A 237 -9.54 0.16 17.62
CA ASP A 237 -10.39 -0.44 18.64
C ASP A 237 -10.40 0.43 19.89
N ILE A 238 -11.58 0.75 20.41
CA ILE A 238 -11.80 1.49 21.64
C ILE A 238 -12.44 0.53 22.64
N HIS A 239 -11.71 0.18 23.69
CA HIS A 239 -12.16 -0.73 24.73
C HIS A 239 -12.47 0.03 26.01
N ALA A 240 -13.74 0.13 26.36
CA ALA A 240 -14.24 0.73 27.58
C ALA A 240 -14.60 -0.34 28.61
N LYS A 241 -13.87 -0.39 29.73
CA LYS A 241 -14.11 -1.29 30.86
C LYS A 241 -14.59 -0.48 32.06
N PRO A 242 -15.88 -0.51 32.41
CA PRO A 242 -16.40 0.26 33.52
C PRO A 242 -15.98 -0.36 34.86
N SER A 243 -15.75 0.48 35.87
CA SER A 243 -15.42 0.02 37.23
C SER A 243 -16.63 -0.42 38.04
N MET A 244 -17.82 -0.25 37.48
CA MET A 244 -19.11 -0.62 38.05
C MET A 244 -20.09 -0.97 36.93
N GLN A 245 -21.26 -1.52 37.28
CA GLN A 245 -22.24 -1.86 36.26
C GLN A 245 -22.70 -0.60 35.50
N PRO A 246 -22.60 -0.58 34.16
CA PRO A 246 -23.02 0.57 33.37
C PRO A 246 -24.55 0.69 33.36
N HIS A 247 -25.04 1.93 33.47
CA HIS A 247 -26.47 2.26 33.46
C HIS A 247 -26.83 3.04 32.21
N PRO A 248 -27.90 2.67 31.48
CA PRO A 248 -28.38 3.44 30.33
C PRO A 248 -28.65 4.91 30.70
N GLY A 249 -28.23 5.82 29.83
CA GLY A 249 -28.49 7.27 29.97
C GLY A 249 -27.49 8.04 30.83
N THR A 250 -26.43 7.40 31.34
CA THR A 250 -25.37 8.09 32.08
C THR A 250 -23.99 7.48 31.80
N THR A 251 -22.94 8.20 32.20
CA THR A 251 -21.55 7.72 32.18
C THR A 251 -21.17 7.15 33.55
N VAL A 252 -20.40 6.06 33.55
CA VAL A 252 -19.81 5.49 34.77
C VAL A 252 -18.29 5.60 34.75
N PRO A 253 -17.62 5.73 35.91
CA PRO A 253 -16.16 5.65 35.99
C PRO A 253 -15.63 4.33 35.43
N GLY A 254 -14.45 4.37 34.80
CA GLY A 254 -13.84 3.20 34.19
C GLY A 254 -12.54 3.49 33.47
N MET A 255 -12.05 2.50 32.75
CA MET A 255 -10.86 2.56 31.92
C MET A 255 -11.27 2.56 30.44
N VAL A 256 -10.67 3.44 29.65
CA VAL A 256 -10.79 3.43 28.18
C VAL A 256 -9.40 3.22 27.60
N LYS A 257 -9.23 2.19 26.77
CA LYS A 257 -7.99 1.90 26.05
C LYS A 257 -8.22 2.01 24.56
N TYR A 258 -7.26 2.62 23.87
CA TYR A 258 -7.16 2.63 22.42
C TYR A 258 -6.18 1.55 21.98
N VAL A 259 -6.61 0.69 21.06
CA VAL A 259 -5.83 -0.44 20.56
C VAL A 259 -5.80 -0.38 19.04
N SER A 260 -4.60 -0.53 18.46
CA SER A 260 -4.45 -0.63 17.01
C SER A 260 -4.92 -2.02 16.55
N GLY A 261 -6.03 -2.06 15.81
CA GLY A 261 -6.71 -3.26 15.38
C GLY A 261 -6.89 -3.36 13.87
N GLY A 262 -7.74 -4.28 13.45
CA GLY A 262 -7.94 -4.65 12.05
C GLY A 262 -7.12 -5.88 11.68
N VAL A 263 -7.79 -6.91 11.17
CA VAL A 263 -7.21 -8.24 10.91
C VAL A 263 -5.99 -8.16 9.98
N ALA A 264 -6.14 -7.53 8.82
CA ALA A 264 -5.03 -7.36 7.89
C ALA A 264 -3.87 -6.54 8.48
N ARG A 265 -4.17 -5.49 9.27
CA ARG A 265 -3.16 -4.70 9.97
C ARG A 265 -2.39 -5.52 11.01
N ASN A 266 -3.11 -6.34 11.79
CA ASN A 266 -2.55 -7.24 12.81
C ASN A 266 -1.63 -8.28 12.14
N ILE A 267 -2.07 -8.90 11.04
CA ILE A 267 -1.30 -9.86 10.25
C ILE A 267 -0.02 -9.20 9.70
N ALA A 268 -0.13 -8.02 9.10
CA ALA A 268 1.01 -7.29 8.56
C ALA A 268 2.01 -6.86 9.65
N GLU A 269 1.54 -6.43 10.82
CA GLU A 269 2.43 -6.16 11.96
C GLU A 269 3.14 -7.44 12.43
N CYS A 270 2.43 -8.57 12.49
CA CYS A 270 3.03 -9.86 12.85
C CYS A 270 4.15 -10.22 11.87
N ILE A 271 3.90 -10.14 10.57
CA ILE A 271 4.89 -10.39 9.51
C ILE A 271 6.12 -9.46 9.68
N CYS A 272 5.88 -8.17 9.97
CA CYS A 272 6.95 -7.20 10.25
C CYS A 272 7.82 -7.60 11.45
N LYS A 273 7.19 -8.03 12.55
CA LYS A 273 7.88 -8.44 13.78
C LYS A 273 8.58 -9.80 13.63
N LEU A 274 8.25 -10.57 12.60
CA LEU A 274 8.96 -11.78 12.16
C LEU A 274 10.06 -11.46 11.12
N GLU A 275 10.47 -10.19 11.04
CA GLU A 275 11.58 -9.69 10.23
C GLU A 275 11.33 -9.73 8.71
N THR A 276 10.07 -9.90 8.28
CA THR A 276 9.66 -9.80 6.87
C THR A 276 8.95 -8.47 6.63
N GLN A 277 9.19 -7.78 5.51
CA GLN A 277 8.53 -6.51 5.21
C GLN A 277 7.28 -6.73 4.34
N PRO A 278 6.04 -6.62 4.87
CA PRO A 278 4.84 -6.69 4.05
C PRO A 278 4.54 -5.35 3.36
N PHE A 279 3.91 -5.41 2.20
CA PHE A 279 3.31 -4.24 1.55
C PHE A 279 1.81 -4.21 1.83
N MET A 280 1.37 -3.25 2.66
CA MET A 280 -0.03 -3.13 3.06
C MET A 280 -0.80 -2.17 2.15
N ILE A 281 -1.93 -2.63 1.61
CA ILE A 281 -2.91 -1.80 0.90
C ILE A 281 -4.11 -1.62 1.83
N SER A 282 -4.34 -0.39 2.28
CA SER A 282 -5.41 -0.08 3.24
C SER A 282 -6.01 1.32 3.02
N VAL A 283 -6.95 1.70 3.88
CA VAL A 283 -7.55 3.02 3.92
C VAL A 283 -7.76 3.49 5.36
N VAL A 284 -7.50 4.77 5.59
CA VAL A 284 -7.86 5.50 6.81
C VAL A 284 -8.44 6.87 6.44
N GLY A 285 -9.18 7.47 7.36
CA GLY A 285 -9.59 8.86 7.26
C GLY A 285 -8.44 9.80 7.60
N ASN A 286 -8.50 11.03 7.09
CA ASN A 286 -7.63 12.12 7.54
C ASN A 286 -8.17 12.72 8.84
N ASP A 287 -8.16 11.90 9.90
CA ASP A 287 -8.70 12.22 11.22
C ASP A 287 -7.74 11.75 12.34
N MET A 288 -8.09 12.06 13.60
CA MET A 288 -7.23 11.70 14.75
C MET A 288 -6.98 10.19 14.87
N ALA A 289 -7.94 9.36 14.48
CA ALA A 289 -7.81 7.91 14.53
C ALA A 289 -6.87 7.39 13.45
N GLY A 290 -6.95 7.93 12.24
CA GLY A 290 -6.05 7.64 11.13
C GLY A 290 -4.62 8.07 11.47
N ASP A 291 -4.45 9.27 12.01
CA ASP A 291 -3.15 9.77 12.49
C ASP A 291 -2.55 8.88 13.59
N PHE A 292 -3.37 8.42 14.53
CA PHE A 292 -2.94 7.50 15.59
C PHE A 292 -2.39 6.19 15.01
N LEU A 293 -3.13 5.55 14.10
CA LEU A 293 -2.75 4.29 13.46
C LEU A 293 -1.48 4.47 12.61
N LEU A 294 -1.42 5.54 11.80
CA LEU A 294 -0.29 5.81 10.91
C LEU A 294 0.98 6.21 11.66
N LYS A 295 0.87 6.89 12.80
CA LYS A 295 2.02 7.24 13.64
C LYS A 295 2.71 5.98 14.16
N TYR A 296 1.94 5.02 14.68
CA TYR A 296 2.49 3.73 15.12
C TYR A 296 3.09 2.97 13.93
N TRP A 297 2.36 2.86 12.83
CA TRP A 297 2.79 2.18 11.62
C TRP A 297 4.16 2.66 11.10
N ARG A 298 4.34 3.99 11.02
CA ARG A 298 5.63 4.60 10.63
C ARG A 298 6.74 4.33 11.64
N SER A 299 6.43 4.33 12.93
CA SER A 299 7.43 4.02 13.98
C SER A 299 7.89 2.56 13.96
N ALA A 300 7.07 1.65 13.45
CA ALA A 300 7.43 0.26 13.20
C ALA A 300 8.27 0.08 11.91
N GLY A 301 8.52 1.15 11.16
CA GLY A 301 9.30 1.12 9.91
C GLY A 301 8.51 0.65 8.69
N LEU A 302 7.19 0.52 8.78
CA LEU A 302 6.34 0.03 7.69
C LEU A 302 5.98 1.14 6.70
N CYS A 303 5.98 0.77 5.42
CA CYS A 303 5.63 1.66 4.30
C CYS A 303 4.15 2.10 4.39
N THR A 304 3.87 3.36 4.04
CA THR A 304 2.51 3.92 3.99
C THR A 304 2.00 4.16 2.57
N ASP A 305 2.77 3.81 1.53
CA ASP A 305 2.45 4.14 0.14
C ASP A 305 1.18 3.45 -0.36
N GLY A 306 0.86 2.26 0.18
CA GLY A 306 -0.39 1.54 -0.08
C GLY A 306 -1.58 1.99 0.78
N ILE A 307 -1.40 2.91 1.72
CA ILE A 307 -2.45 3.35 2.65
C ILE A 307 -3.09 4.64 2.14
N LEU A 308 -4.31 4.53 1.64
CA LEU A 308 -5.12 5.66 1.21
C LEU A 308 -5.55 6.49 2.43
N GLN A 309 -5.24 7.77 2.44
CA GLN A 309 -5.80 8.74 3.38
C GLN A 309 -6.87 9.56 2.66
N VAL A 310 -8.10 9.53 3.17
CA VAL A 310 -9.25 10.19 2.55
C VAL A 310 -9.76 11.31 3.46
N ASP A 311 -9.95 12.50 2.91
CA ASP A 311 -10.58 13.62 3.63
C ASP A 311 -12.09 13.34 3.86
N ASP A 312 -12.65 13.92 4.92
CA ASP A 312 -14.09 13.87 5.24
C ASP A 312 -14.70 12.47 5.43
N ILE A 313 -13.88 11.46 5.78
CA ILE A 313 -14.35 10.15 6.22
C ILE A 313 -13.80 9.82 7.61
N THR A 314 -14.56 9.03 8.35
CA THR A 314 -14.09 8.48 9.63
C THR A 314 -13.24 7.25 9.36
N THR A 315 -12.02 7.22 9.91
CA THR A 315 -11.19 6.01 10.00
C THR A 315 -12.00 4.87 10.61
N PRO A 316 -11.86 3.62 10.12
CA PRO A 316 -12.57 2.50 10.72
C PRO A 316 -12.35 2.41 12.25
N ILE A 317 -13.43 2.37 13.02
CA ILE A 317 -13.41 2.31 14.48
C ILE A 317 -14.35 1.21 14.96
N VAL A 318 -13.92 0.43 15.95
CA VAL A 318 -14.78 -0.47 16.71
C VAL A 318 -14.76 -0.02 18.17
N SER A 319 -15.91 0.34 18.71
CA SER A 319 -16.04 0.78 20.11
C SER A 319 -16.79 -0.27 20.91
N ASN A 320 -16.08 -0.93 21.81
CA ASN A 320 -16.57 -2.00 22.68
C ASN A 320 -16.69 -1.50 24.12
N VAL A 321 -17.85 -1.75 24.73
CA VAL A 321 -18.12 -1.53 26.15
C VAL A 321 -18.32 -2.89 26.80
N PHE A 322 -17.53 -3.18 27.82
CA PHE A 322 -17.57 -4.42 28.59
C PHE A 322 -18.35 -4.22 29.90
N ASP A 323 -18.70 -5.31 30.58
CA ASP A 323 -19.16 -5.26 31.97
C ASP A 323 -18.01 -5.46 32.97
N GLY A 324 -18.35 -5.52 34.27
CA GLY A 324 -17.39 -5.72 35.35
C GLY A 324 -16.78 -7.14 35.39
N SER A 325 -17.33 -8.09 34.63
CA SER A 325 -16.75 -9.44 34.44
C SER A 325 -15.83 -9.52 33.23
N GLY A 326 -15.87 -8.51 32.35
CA GLY A 326 -15.09 -8.45 31.11
C GLY A 326 -15.84 -8.95 29.88
N GLU A 327 -17.13 -9.27 30.00
CA GLU A 327 -18.00 -9.66 28.88
C GLU A 327 -18.44 -8.43 28.08
N LEU A 328 -18.59 -8.57 26.77
CA LEU A 328 -19.02 -7.48 25.89
C LEU A 328 -20.53 -7.23 26.06
N ILE A 329 -20.92 -6.02 26.45
CA ILE A 329 -22.33 -5.64 26.60
C ILE A 329 -22.87 -4.78 25.45
N ALA A 330 -22.00 -3.99 24.82
CA ALA A 330 -22.36 -3.14 23.70
C ALA A 330 -21.15 -2.92 22.80
N GLY A 331 -21.36 -2.98 21.49
CA GLY A 331 -20.32 -2.77 20.49
C GLY A 331 -20.87 -1.97 19.32
N VAL A 332 -20.12 -0.98 18.85
CA VAL A 332 -20.43 -0.24 17.62
C VAL A 332 -19.25 -0.34 16.68
N ALA A 333 -19.46 -0.92 15.50
CA ALA A 333 -18.45 -1.04 14.46
C ALA A 333 -18.76 -0.06 13.31
N SER A 334 -17.95 0.99 13.16
CA SER A 334 -17.96 1.89 12.02
C SER A 334 -16.80 1.53 11.11
N VAL A 335 -17.01 0.55 10.22
CA VAL A 335 -15.96 -0.01 9.35
C VAL A 335 -16.25 0.15 7.85
N GLY A 336 -17.30 0.89 7.50
CA GLY A 336 -17.76 1.07 6.11
C GLY A 336 -16.75 1.77 5.20
N ALA A 337 -15.77 2.47 5.76
CA ALA A 337 -14.69 3.08 4.99
C ALA A 337 -13.86 2.04 4.22
N VAL A 338 -13.62 0.85 4.81
CA VAL A 338 -12.88 -0.23 4.15
C VAL A 338 -13.63 -0.68 2.89
N GLU A 339 -14.91 -1.04 3.02
CA GLU A 339 -15.72 -1.53 1.90
C GLU A 339 -15.89 -0.50 0.79
N LYS A 340 -16.00 0.78 1.15
CA LYS A 340 -16.27 1.86 0.20
C LYS A 340 -15.01 2.37 -0.52
N PHE A 341 -13.89 2.49 0.19
CA PHE A 341 -12.71 3.22 -0.31
C PHE A 341 -11.51 2.32 -0.64
N LEU A 342 -11.42 1.10 -0.10
CA LEU A 342 -10.58 0.06 -0.71
C LEU A 342 -11.25 -0.48 -1.97
N SER A 343 -11.45 0.41 -2.92
CA SER A 343 -12.12 0.16 -4.20
C SER A 343 -11.22 -0.61 -5.17
N PRO A 344 -11.80 -1.26 -6.20
CA PRO A 344 -11.01 -1.85 -7.28
C PRO A 344 -10.00 -0.86 -7.88
N THR A 345 -10.41 0.40 -8.08
CA THR A 345 -9.55 1.46 -8.64
C THR A 345 -8.31 1.71 -7.79
N TRP A 346 -8.43 1.70 -6.46
CA TRP A 346 -7.28 1.84 -5.57
C TRP A 346 -6.37 0.62 -5.66
N ILE A 347 -6.93 -0.58 -5.62
CA ILE A 347 -6.17 -1.85 -5.72
C ILE A 347 -5.38 -1.92 -7.04
N TYR A 348 -5.97 -1.51 -8.17
CA TYR A 348 -5.30 -1.51 -9.48
C TYR A 348 -4.06 -0.61 -9.57
N GLN A 349 -3.93 0.41 -8.72
CA GLN A 349 -2.71 1.23 -8.64
C GLN A 349 -1.49 0.38 -8.25
N PHE A 350 -1.72 -0.69 -7.48
CA PHE A 350 -0.69 -1.57 -6.95
C PHE A 350 -0.59 -2.90 -7.71
N ARG A 351 -1.12 -2.98 -8.94
CA ARG A 351 -1.07 -4.20 -9.76
C ARG A 351 0.33 -4.81 -9.84
N LEU A 352 1.37 -3.98 -9.98
CA LEU A 352 2.75 -4.45 -10.07
C LEU A 352 3.21 -5.11 -8.76
N HIS A 353 2.88 -4.52 -7.61
CA HIS A 353 3.18 -5.10 -6.30
C HIS A 353 2.48 -6.45 -6.13
N ILE A 354 1.18 -6.52 -6.49
CA ILE A 354 0.41 -7.76 -6.42
C ILE A 354 0.99 -8.82 -7.36
N SER A 355 1.28 -8.47 -8.61
CA SER A 355 1.79 -9.39 -9.64
C SER A 355 3.16 -9.97 -9.33
N THR A 356 4.00 -9.27 -8.57
CA THR A 356 5.34 -9.74 -8.17
C THR A 356 5.40 -10.26 -6.74
N ALA A 357 4.28 -10.28 -6.02
CA ALA A 357 4.24 -10.74 -4.65
C ALA A 357 4.46 -12.26 -4.57
N PRO A 358 5.19 -12.77 -3.56
CA PRO A 358 5.25 -14.21 -3.30
C PRO A 358 3.88 -14.75 -2.85
N LEU A 359 3.05 -13.90 -2.24
CA LEU A 359 1.71 -14.22 -1.77
C LEU A 359 0.87 -12.94 -1.63
N LEU A 360 -0.40 -13.01 -2.00
CA LEU A 360 -1.42 -11.98 -1.75
C LEU A 360 -2.34 -12.45 -0.61
N MET A 361 -2.45 -11.65 0.46
CA MET A 361 -3.42 -11.88 1.53
C MET A 361 -4.58 -10.88 1.44
N LEU A 362 -5.80 -11.38 1.51
CA LEU A 362 -7.04 -10.60 1.49
C LEU A 362 -7.83 -10.90 2.76
N ASP A 363 -8.19 -9.86 3.52
CA ASP A 363 -9.21 -10.00 4.54
C ASP A 363 -10.63 -9.88 3.93
N ALA A 364 -11.62 -10.45 4.59
CA ALA A 364 -13.00 -10.40 4.12
C ALA A 364 -13.70 -9.05 4.38
N ASN A 365 -12.99 -8.02 4.88
CA ASN A 365 -13.58 -6.68 5.02
C ASN A 365 -13.74 -5.97 3.68
N LEU A 366 -13.05 -6.42 2.63
CA LEU A 366 -13.21 -5.89 1.28
C LEU A 366 -14.62 -6.15 0.72
N SER A 367 -15.07 -5.26 -0.16
CA SER A 367 -16.28 -5.48 -0.96
C SER A 367 -16.09 -6.63 -1.97
N PRO A 368 -17.17 -7.29 -2.43
CA PRO A 368 -17.07 -8.35 -3.44
C PRO A 368 -16.30 -7.94 -4.70
N ASP A 369 -16.52 -6.72 -5.20
CA ASP A 369 -15.85 -6.20 -6.39
C ASP A 369 -14.33 -6.02 -6.17
N SER A 370 -13.95 -5.55 -4.97
CA SER A 370 -12.55 -5.37 -4.61
C SER A 370 -11.83 -6.70 -4.40
N LEU A 371 -12.50 -7.67 -3.78
CA LEU A 371 -12.00 -9.04 -3.65
C LEU A 371 -11.76 -9.66 -5.04
N GLU A 372 -12.73 -9.54 -5.95
CA GLU A 372 -12.61 -10.08 -7.30
C GLU A 372 -11.50 -9.39 -8.09
N ALA A 373 -11.37 -8.07 -8.00
CA ALA A 373 -10.31 -7.31 -8.67
C ALA A 373 -8.92 -7.75 -8.21
N ALA A 374 -8.70 -7.86 -6.89
CA ALA A 374 -7.42 -8.32 -6.35
C ALA A 374 -7.11 -9.76 -6.76
N CYS A 375 -8.11 -10.66 -6.71
CA CYS A 375 -7.97 -12.05 -7.13
C CYS A 375 -7.63 -12.18 -8.62
N LYS A 376 -8.21 -11.35 -9.49
CA LYS A 376 -7.90 -11.36 -10.94
C LYS A 376 -6.45 -11.00 -11.22
N ILE A 377 -5.94 -9.93 -10.61
CA ILE A 377 -4.54 -9.51 -10.76
C ILE A 377 -3.58 -10.62 -10.32
N ALA A 378 -3.86 -11.24 -9.16
CA ALA A 378 -3.05 -12.34 -8.64
C ALA A 378 -3.11 -13.57 -9.56
N HIS A 379 -4.30 -13.95 -10.01
CA HIS A 379 -4.51 -15.10 -10.89
C HIS A 379 -3.78 -14.97 -12.23
N GLU A 380 -3.87 -13.80 -12.88
CA GLU A 380 -3.17 -13.51 -14.14
C GLU A 380 -1.64 -13.61 -14.02
N SER A 381 -1.11 -13.42 -12.81
CA SER A 381 0.33 -13.43 -12.52
C SER A 381 0.79 -14.73 -11.82
N GLY A 382 -0.12 -15.68 -11.58
CA GLY A 382 0.18 -16.93 -10.87
C GLY A 382 0.46 -16.78 -9.37
N VAL A 383 0.10 -15.65 -8.76
CA VAL A 383 0.34 -15.36 -7.35
C VAL A 383 -0.69 -16.07 -6.47
N PRO A 384 -0.27 -16.84 -5.44
CA PRO A 384 -1.20 -17.52 -4.56
C PRO A 384 -1.95 -16.51 -3.66
N VAL A 385 -3.25 -16.78 -3.47
CA VAL A 385 -4.15 -15.92 -2.68
C VAL A 385 -4.49 -16.60 -1.35
N PHE A 386 -4.27 -15.90 -0.25
CA PHE A 386 -4.66 -16.27 1.11
C PHE A 386 -5.87 -15.43 1.54
N PHE A 387 -6.99 -16.07 1.86
CA PHE A 387 -8.22 -15.41 2.27
C PHE A 387 -8.50 -15.61 3.77
N GLU A 388 -8.61 -14.51 4.51
CA GLU A 388 -8.99 -14.54 5.93
C GLU A 388 -10.45 -14.13 6.11
N PRO A 389 -11.33 -15.02 6.61
CA PRO A 389 -12.77 -14.80 6.64
C PRO A 389 -13.25 -13.71 7.61
N VAL A 390 -12.49 -13.32 8.64
CA VAL A 390 -12.78 -12.24 9.63
C VAL A 390 -14.00 -12.49 10.52
N SER A 391 -15.15 -12.86 9.96
CA SER A 391 -16.39 -13.15 10.66
C SER A 391 -17.34 -13.96 9.79
N LEU A 392 -18.42 -14.50 10.39
CA LEU A 392 -19.42 -15.29 9.67
C LEU A 392 -20.02 -14.57 8.45
N ALA A 393 -20.44 -13.32 8.63
CA ALA A 393 -21.11 -12.55 7.58
C ALA A 393 -20.15 -12.16 6.43
N LYS A 394 -18.90 -11.85 6.78
CA LYS A 394 -17.88 -11.42 5.81
C LYS A 394 -17.25 -12.61 5.11
N GLY A 395 -17.01 -13.72 5.82
CA GLY A 395 -16.49 -14.97 5.26
C GLY A 395 -17.32 -15.52 4.11
N SER A 396 -18.65 -15.31 4.12
CA SER A 396 -19.55 -15.67 3.01
C SER A 396 -19.22 -14.98 1.68
N ARG A 397 -18.40 -13.91 1.68
CA ARG A 397 -17.91 -13.25 0.46
C ARG A 397 -16.94 -14.13 -0.34
N ILE A 398 -16.51 -15.27 0.20
CA ILE A 398 -15.62 -16.20 -0.50
C ILE A 398 -16.29 -16.89 -1.69
N ALA A 399 -17.61 -17.14 -1.66
CA ALA A 399 -18.33 -17.91 -2.69
C ALA A 399 -18.01 -17.49 -4.14
N PRO A 400 -18.11 -16.20 -4.54
CA PRO A 400 -17.83 -15.78 -5.91
C PRO A 400 -16.34 -15.87 -6.32
N ILE A 401 -15.42 -15.91 -5.35
CA ILE A 401 -13.97 -15.85 -5.59
C ILE A 401 -13.26 -17.17 -5.29
N ALA A 402 -13.97 -18.20 -4.83
CA ALA A 402 -13.41 -19.45 -4.30
C ALA A 402 -12.37 -20.11 -5.22
N LYS A 403 -12.61 -20.08 -6.54
CA LYS A 403 -11.70 -20.61 -7.58
C LYS A 403 -10.32 -19.93 -7.62
N TYR A 404 -10.20 -18.72 -7.09
CA TYR A 404 -8.94 -17.98 -7.01
C TYR A 404 -8.19 -18.24 -5.70
N ILE A 405 -8.86 -18.79 -4.68
CA ILE A 405 -8.31 -18.92 -3.33
C ILE A 405 -7.38 -20.12 -3.23
N THR A 406 -6.13 -19.86 -2.84
CA THR A 406 -5.14 -20.90 -2.58
C THR A 406 -5.23 -21.37 -1.13
N TYR A 407 -5.27 -20.44 -0.18
CA TYR A 407 -5.30 -20.72 1.25
C TYR A 407 -6.46 -19.96 1.91
N THR A 408 -7.05 -20.53 2.96
CA THR A 408 -7.94 -19.79 3.86
C THR A 408 -7.89 -20.39 5.27
N SER A 409 -8.11 -19.56 6.29
CA SER A 409 -7.92 -19.91 7.70
C SER A 409 -9.17 -19.73 8.58
N PRO A 410 -10.33 -20.30 8.21
CA PRO A 410 -11.53 -20.17 9.04
C PRO A 410 -11.36 -20.86 10.39
N ASN A 411 -12.04 -20.35 11.42
CA ASN A 411 -12.41 -21.17 12.58
C ASN A 411 -13.60 -22.11 12.27
N GLU A 412 -14.04 -22.88 13.26
CA GLU A 412 -15.07 -23.91 13.07
C GLU A 412 -16.41 -23.35 12.56
N ILE A 413 -16.82 -22.19 13.08
CA ILE A 413 -18.10 -21.56 12.73
C ILE A 413 -18.01 -20.80 11.40
N GLU A 414 -16.88 -20.16 11.12
CA GLU A 414 -16.62 -19.49 9.84
C GLU A 414 -16.59 -20.48 8.69
N LEU A 415 -15.97 -21.65 8.89
CA LEU A 415 -15.91 -22.72 7.89
C LEU A 415 -17.32 -23.11 7.42
N VAL A 416 -18.25 -23.26 8.36
CA VAL A 416 -19.63 -23.66 8.11
C VAL A 416 -20.39 -22.54 7.40
N ALA A 417 -20.23 -21.29 7.83
CA ALA A 417 -20.84 -20.14 7.17
C ALA A 417 -20.32 -19.99 5.72
N MET A 418 -19.02 -20.16 5.52
CA MET A 418 -18.40 -20.17 4.19
C MET A 418 -18.99 -21.28 3.32
N ALA A 419 -19.10 -22.52 3.81
CA ALA A 419 -19.69 -23.61 3.03
C ALA A 419 -21.17 -23.34 2.67
N ASN A 420 -21.96 -22.82 3.61
CA ASN A 420 -23.36 -22.48 3.38
C ASN A 420 -23.55 -21.33 2.37
N SER A 421 -22.55 -20.45 2.21
CA SER A 421 -22.64 -19.33 1.26
C SER A 421 -22.73 -19.74 -0.22
N PHE A 422 -22.38 -20.98 -0.58
CA PHE A 422 -22.44 -21.50 -1.95
C PHE A 422 -23.79 -22.14 -2.32
N SER A 423 -24.66 -22.45 -1.36
CA SER A 423 -25.87 -23.24 -1.63
C SER A 423 -26.97 -22.98 -0.61
N PRO A 424 -27.91 -22.07 -0.89
CA PRO A 424 -29.14 -21.96 -0.12
C PRO A 424 -30.15 -23.07 -0.51
N PRO A 425 -30.89 -23.68 0.47
CA PRO A 425 -30.88 -23.38 1.90
C PRO A 425 -29.64 -23.95 2.63
N GLU A 426 -29.34 -23.39 3.81
CA GLU A 426 -28.21 -23.82 4.65
C GLU A 426 -28.18 -25.35 4.83
N LYS A 427 -27.06 -25.95 4.42
CA LYS A 427 -26.90 -27.41 4.38
C LYS A 427 -26.07 -27.92 5.55
N TYR A 428 -25.15 -27.10 6.05
CA TYR A 428 -24.19 -27.47 7.08
C TYR A 428 -24.55 -26.78 8.40
N ASN A 429 -24.47 -27.52 9.49
CA ASN A 429 -24.75 -27.01 10.84
C ASN A 429 -23.61 -27.42 11.78
N PHE A 430 -23.24 -26.51 12.67
CA PHE A 430 -22.26 -26.80 13.72
C PHE A 430 -22.74 -26.23 15.05
N VAL A 431 -22.80 -27.11 16.05
CA VAL A 431 -23.10 -26.75 17.43
C VAL A 431 -21.86 -27.09 18.24
N LYS A 432 -21.25 -26.07 18.84
CA LYS A 432 -20.08 -26.25 19.70
C LYS A 432 -20.51 -27.01 20.95
N MET A 433 -20.09 -28.25 21.10
CA MET A 433 -20.41 -29.05 22.30
C MET A 433 -19.62 -28.59 23.52
N GLU A 434 -20.17 -28.83 24.71
CA GLU A 434 -19.46 -28.68 25.98
C GLU A 434 -18.20 -29.57 26.00
N GLN A 435 -17.13 -29.05 26.60
CA GLN A 435 -15.78 -29.63 26.51
C GLN A 435 -15.74 -31.11 26.91
N SER A 436 -15.41 -31.98 25.96
CA SER A 436 -15.05 -33.37 26.25
C SER A 436 -13.77 -33.39 27.09
N LYS A 437 -13.77 -34.14 28.20
CA LYS A 437 -12.57 -34.34 29.05
C LYS A 437 -11.42 -35.01 28.31
N ASN A 438 -11.66 -35.65 27.16
CA ASN A 438 -10.64 -36.30 26.34
C ASN A 438 -10.43 -35.51 25.03
N LYS A 439 -9.26 -34.84 24.93
CA LYS A 439 -8.87 -34.05 23.76
C LYS A 439 -8.84 -34.84 22.45
N ALA A 440 -8.36 -36.09 22.46
CA ALA A 440 -8.27 -36.89 21.24
C ALA A 440 -9.66 -37.21 20.67
N LYS A 441 -10.59 -37.61 21.53
CA LYS A 441 -11.99 -37.82 21.14
C LYS A 441 -12.67 -36.53 20.68
N ALA A 442 -12.32 -35.39 21.29
CA ALA A 442 -12.83 -34.09 20.86
C ALA A 442 -12.39 -33.76 19.43
N VAL A 443 -11.12 -34.00 19.08
CA VAL A 443 -10.59 -33.76 17.72
C VAL A 443 -11.24 -34.67 16.69
N GLU A 444 -11.42 -35.96 16.99
CA GLU A 444 -12.11 -36.90 16.09
C GLU A 444 -13.56 -36.47 15.83
N HIS A 445 -14.27 -36.06 16.87
CA HIS A 445 -15.63 -35.54 16.73
C HIS A 445 -15.70 -34.23 15.94
N LEU A 446 -14.78 -33.29 16.17
CA LEU A 446 -14.66 -32.06 15.38
C LEU A 446 -14.42 -32.39 13.90
N PHE A 447 -13.56 -33.36 13.61
CA PHE A 447 -13.32 -33.82 12.24
C PHE A 447 -14.59 -34.38 11.59
N GLU A 448 -15.34 -35.25 12.28
CA GLU A 448 -16.61 -35.79 11.77
C GLU A 448 -17.60 -34.67 11.42
N MET A 449 -17.76 -33.70 12.31
CA MET A 449 -18.70 -32.59 12.13
C MET A 449 -18.30 -31.61 11.02
N LEU A 450 -17.00 -31.31 10.89
CA LEU A 450 -16.52 -30.28 9.97
C LEU A 450 -16.15 -30.85 8.58
N SER A 451 -15.86 -32.15 8.47
CA SER A 451 -15.40 -32.78 7.22
C SER A 451 -16.33 -32.57 6.01
N PRO A 452 -17.68 -32.59 6.14
CA PRO A 452 -18.55 -32.33 4.99
C PRO A 452 -18.39 -30.91 4.42
N ALA A 453 -18.19 -29.92 5.29
CA ALA A 453 -17.96 -28.53 4.88
C ALA A 453 -16.55 -28.36 4.30
N MET A 454 -15.54 -28.99 4.91
CA MET A 454 -14.16 -28.97 4.40
C MET A 454 -14.07 -29.54 2.99
N PHE A 455 -14.63 -30.74 2.77
CA PHE A 455 -14.57 -31.39 1.45
C PHE A 455 -15.34 -30.60 0.40
N PHE A 456 -16.50 -30.06 0.75
CA PHE A 456 -17.28 -29.23 -0.15
C PHE A 456 -16.51 -27.98 -0.61
N LEU A 457 -15.84 -27.28 0.31
CA LEU A 457 -15.04 -26.11 -0.05
C LEU A 457 -13.83 -26.46 -0.94
N LEU A 458 -13.17 -27.60 -0.69
CA LEU A 458 -12.11 -28.11 -1.56
C LEU A 458 -12.62 -28.47 -2.97
N GLU A 459 -13.82 -29.05 -3.05
CA GLU A 459 -14.47 -29.35 -4.34
C GLU A 459 -14.83 -28.08 -5.13
N ASN A 460 -15.08 -26.97 -4.44
CA ASN A 460 -15.39 -25.66 -5.02
C ASN A 460 -14.16 -24.79 -5.34
N GLY A 461 -12.97 -25.39 -5.39
CA GLY A 461 -11.76 -24.78 -5.98
C GLY A 461 -10.75 -24.25 -4.98
N ILE A 462 -11.05 -24.26 -3.67
CA ILE A 462 -10.08 -23.88 -2.64
C ILE A 462 -9.01 -24.97 -2.54
N LYS A 463 -7.72 -24.59 -2.57
CA LYS A 463 -6.62 -25.58 -2.57
C LYS A 463 -6.26 -26.09 -1.18
N PHE A 464 -6.18 -25.19 -0.20
CA PHE A 464 -5.81 -25.47 1.18
C PHE A 464 -6.78 -24.80 2.17
N LEU A 465 -7.30 -25.58 3.11
CA LEU A 465 -8.07 -25.09 4.26
C LEU A 465 -7.24 -25.27 5.53
N LEU A 466 -7.04 -24.20 6.29
CA LEU A 466 -6.34 -24.17 7.56
C LEU A 466 -7.37 -23.91 8.67
N VAL A 467 -8.14 -24.94 9.04
CA VAL A 467 -9.27 -24.77 9.97
C VAL A 467 -8.76 -24.69 11.40
N THR A 468 -8.91 -23.53 12.02
CA THR A 468 -8.47 -23.30 13.41
C THR A 468 -9.50 -23.84 14.40
N LEU A 469 -9.01 -24.53 15.44
CA LEU A 469 -9.81 -25.26 16.44
C LEU A 469 -9.53 -24.76 17.87
N GLY A 470 -9.02 -23.52 17.99
CA GLY A 470 -8.56 -22.94 19.24
C GLY A 470 -7.53 -23.82 19.96
N SER A 471 -7.83 -24.23 21.20
CA SER A 471 -6.96 -25.05 22.04
C SER A 471 -6.75 -26.48 21.56
N ASN A 472 -7.46 -26.90 20.49
CA ASN A 472 -7.27 -28.18 19.84
C ASN A 472 -6.30 -28.12 18.65
N GLY A 473 -5.86 -26.95 18.21
CA GLY A 473 -4.89 -26.80 17.11
C GLY A 473 -5.55 -26.46 15.77
N VAL A 474 -5.06 -27.09 14.69
CA VAL A 474 -5.46 -26.75 13.31
C VAL A 474 -5.66 -28.03 12.50
N PHE A 475 -6.70 -28.09 11.67
CA PHE A 475 -6.77 -29.03 10.55
C PHE A 475 -6.20 -28.40 9.29
N VAL A 476 -5.28 -29.10 8.63
CA VAL A 476 -4.76 -28.75 7.31
C VAL A 476 -5.38 -29.70 6.30
N CYS A 477 -6.20 -29.16 5.40
CA CYS A 477 -6.93 -29.94 4.41
C CYS A 477 -6.54 -29.52 2.99
N CYS A 478 -6.30 -30.48 2.11
CA CYS A 478 -5.99 -30.23 0.70
C CYS A 478 -6.48 -31.37 -0.21
N LYS A 479 -6.64 -31.10 -1.50
CA LYS A 479 -7.11 -32.09 -2.50
C LYS A 479 -5.99 -32.91 -3.17
N GLU A 480 -4.73 -32.46 -3.09
CA GLU A 480 -3.59 -33.11 -3.76
C GLU A 480 -2.37 -33.17 -2.84
N CYS A 481 -2.02 -34.36 -2.33
CA CYS A 481 -0.88 -34.56 -1.42
C CYS A 481 0.48 -34.15 -2.00
N THR A 482 0.66 -34.16 -3.33
CA THR A 482 1.91 -33.74 -3.98
C THR A 482 2.24 -32.27 -3.66
N SER A 483 1.23 -31.43 -3.48
CA SER A 483 1.39 -30.02 -3.09
C SER A 483 1.79 -29.79 -1.62
N LEU A 484 1.74 -30.82 -0.76
CA LEU A 484 2.17 -30.73 0.65
C LEU A 484 3.69 -30.89 0.81
N MET A 485 4.36 -31.56 -0.13
CA MET A 485 5.81 -31.84 -0.09
C MET A 485 6.59 -31.20 -1.23
N ASP A 486 5.94 -30.92 -2.36
CA ASP A 486 6.61 -30.53 -3.60
C ASP A 486 6.00 -29.21 -4.11
N GLN A 487 6.58 -28.11 -3.66
CA GLN A 487 6.84 -27.02 -4.59
C GLN A 487 8.34 -26.88 -4.64
N GLN A 488 8.85 -27.20 -5.83
CA GLN A 488 10.22 -27.06 -6.26
C GLN A 488 10.88 -25.84 -5.62
N LYS A 489 12.19 -25.96 -5.35
CA LYS A 489 13.13 -24.84 -5.39
C LYS A 489 13.00 -24.13 -6.75
N SER A 490 11.87 -23.47 -7.00
CA SER A 490 11.80 -22.39 -7.97
C SER A 490 12.83 -21.38 -7.49
N GLU A 491 13.52 -20.74 -8.43
CA GLU A 491 14.48 -19.66 -8.20
C GLU A 491 13.76 -18.41 -7.65
N MET A 492 12.96 -18.57 -6.60
CA MET A 492 12.29 -17.53 -5.87
C MET A 492 13.28 -17.09 -4.79
N MET A 493 13.82 -15.89 -4.96
CA MET A 493 14.72 -15.24 -4.00
C MET A 493 14.04 -15.25 -2.63
N SER A 494 14.42 -16.20 -1.80
CA SER A 494 13.89 -16.35 -0.45
C SER A 494 14.35 -15.17 0.40
N PHE A 495 13.42 -14.52 1.09
CA PHE A 495 13.77 -13.66 2.22
C PHE A 495 14.00 -14.57 3.40
N LEU A 496 15.13 -15.26 3.41
CA LEU A 496 15.57 -16.00 4.58
C LEU A 496 15.89 -14.97 5.67
N THR A 497 14.94 -14.76 6.57
CA THR A 497 15.19 -13.99 7.78
C THR A 497 16.00 -14.85 8.75
N PRO A 498 16.80 -14.25 9.65
CA PRO A 498 17.49 -14.97 10.73
C PRO A 498 16.59 -15.92 11.54
N LEU A 499 15.29 -15.61 11.66
CA LEU A 499 14.28 -16.50 12.24
C LEU A 499 14.09 -17.76 11.38
N LEU A 500 13.90 -17.60 10.07
CA LEU A 500 13.64 -18.69 9.13
C LEU A 500 14.88 -19.57 8.89
N GLU A 501 16.08 -18.99 8.85
CA GLU A 501 17.34 -19.76 8.80
C GLU A 501 17.50 -20.67 10.03
N LYS A 502 17.16 -20.18 11.22
CA LYS A 502 17.18 -20.98 12.46
C LYS A 502 16.12 -22.08 12.43
N LEU A 503 15.01 -21.86 11.74
CA LEU A 503 13.91 -22.82 11.62
C LEU A 503 14.21 -23.91 10.57
N GLU A 504 14.84 -23.59 9.44
CA GLU A 504 15.23 -24.58 8.43
C GLU A 504 16.15 -25.66 9.00
N GLY A 505 17.16 -25.27 9.79
CA GLY A 505 18.05 -26.21 10.48
C GLY A 505 17.36 -27.05 11.57
N CYS A 506 16.13 -26.68 11.95
CA CYS A 506 15.37 -27.39 12.96
C CYS A 506 14.51 -28.52 12.40
N PHE A 507 14.10 -28.50 11.14
CA PHE A 507 13.21 -29.53 10.61
C PHE A 507 14.01 -30.59 9.85
N PRO A 508 14.00 -31.87 10.27
CA PRO A 508 14.63 -32.93 9.48
C PRO A 508 13.96 -33.00 8.11
N SER A 509 14.74 -33.08 7.04
CA SER A 509 14.27 -33.26 5.65
C SER A 509 13.36 -34.49 5.48
N ASN A 510 13.39 -35.40 6.45
CA ASN A 510 12.69 -36.68 6.47
C ASN A 510 11.51 -36.72 7.47
N MET A 511 11.04 -35.59 8.01
CA MET A 511 9.76 -35.56 8.74
C MET A 511 8.58 -35.65 7.76
N LEU A 512 8.52 -36.75 7.01
CA LEU A 512 7.31 -37.18 6.35
C LEU A 512 6.35 -37.62 7.46
N VAL A 513 5.25 -36.90 7.64
CA VAL A 513 4.00 -37.57 7.97
C VAL A 513 3.86 -38.64 6.88
N ASP A 514 3.83 -39.93 7.25
CA ASP A 514 3.78 -41.06 6.32
C ASP A 514 2.62 -40.87 5.33
N LEU A 515 2.93 -40.25 4.20
CA LEU A 515 1.98 -39.86 3.17
C LEU A 515 2.13 -40.92 2.06
N PRO A 516 1.07 -41.72 1.79
CA PRO A 516 1.17 -42.83 0.87
C PRO A 516 1.54 -42.34 -0.54
N ARG A 517 2.58 -42.92 -1.14
CA ARG A 517 3.09 -42.56 -2.48
C ARG A 517 2.05 -42.86 -3.56
N GLU A 518 1.99 -41.93 -4.53
CA GLU A 518 1.40 -41.95 -5.88
C GLU A 518 0.01 -42.60 -6.12
N GLY A 519 -0.82 -41.87 -6.88
CA GLY A 519 -2.01 -42.39 -7.57
C GLY A 519 -3.35 -41.80 -7.11
N SER A 520 -4.02 -41.10 -8.04
CA SER A 520 -5.37 -40.51 -8.00
C SER A 520 -5.55 -39.33 -7.03
N SER A 521 -6.43 -38.37 -7.38
CA SER A 521 -6.79 -37.20 -6.57
C SER A 521 -7.16 -37.61 -5.15
N ARG A 522 -6.28 -37.33 -4.16
CA ARG A 522 -6.50 -37.70 -2.75
C ARG A 522 -6.76 -36.47 -1.89
N THR A 523 -7.96 -36.37 -1.34
CA THR A 523 -8.24 -35.41 -0.26
C THR A 523 -7.53 -35.88 1.00
N CYS A 524 -6.76 -34.99 1.60
CA CYS A 524 -5.97 -35.22 2.80
C CYS A 524 -6.39 -34.24 3.89
N VAL A 525 -6.50 -34.73 5.13
CA VAL A 525 -6.70 -33.92 6.33
C VAL A 525 -5.70 -34.34 7.39
N ILE A 526 -4.85 -33.42 7.80
CA ILE A 526 -3.84 -33.62 8.85
C ILE A 526 -4.17 -32.68 10.00
N HIS A 527 -4.17 -33.21 11.21
CA HIS A 527 -4.32 -32.45 12.44
C HIS A 527 -2.95 -32.08 13.00
N LEU A 528 -2.74 -30.79 13.28
CA LEU A 528 -1.60 -30.29 14.06
C LEU A 528 -2.12 -29.78 15.40
N PRO A 529 -1.72 -30.38 16.53
CA PRO A 529 -2.22 -29.97 17.83
C PRO A 529 -1.67 -28.61 18.27
N ALA A 530 -2.48 -27.86 19.00
CA ALA A 530 -2.03 -26.65 19.68
C ALA A 530 -1.00 -27.00 20.76
N VAL A 531 -0.07 -26.07 21.00
CA VAL A 531 0.88 -26.15 22.09
C VAL A 531 0.21 -25.66 23.38
N SER A 532 0.55 -26.28 24.52
CA SER A 532 0.08 -25.80 25.83
C SER A 532 0.58 -24.39 26.08
N ALA A 533 -0.34 -23.50 26.48
CA ALA A 533 -0.08 -22.08 26.65
C ALA A 533 -0.70 -21.57 27.95
N SER A 534 -0.04 -20.59 28.58
CA SER A 534 -0.59 -19.85 29.72
C SER A 534 -1.40 -18.65 29.23
N VAL A 535 -2.70 -18.85 29.01
CA VAL A 535 -3.57 -17.85 28.36
C VAL A 535 -3.69 -16.57 29.21
N VAL A 536 -3.27 -15.46 28.62
CA VAL A 536 -3.45 -14.07 29.10
C VAL A 536 -4.54 -13.37 28.30
N SER A 537 -4.50 -13.51 26.98
CA SER A 537 -5.49 -12.96 26.04
C SER A 537 -5.74 -13.96 24.91
N LEU A 538 -6.94 -13.97 24.31
CA LEU A 538 -7.20 -14.75 23.10
C LEU A 538 -7.21 -13.88 21.83
N THR A 539 -7.22 -12.56 22.00
CA THR A 539 -7.29 -11.62 20.89
C THR A 539 -5.97 -11.60 20.12
N GLY A 540 -6.05 -11.62 18.79
CA GLY A 540 -4.88 -11.61 17.91
C GLY A 540 -4.25 -12.98 17.66
N ALA A 541 -4.69 -14.05 18.34
CA ALA A 541 -4.13 -15.38 18.16
C ALA A 541 -4.29 -15.91 16.71
N GLY A 542 -5.46 -15.70 16.10
CA GLY A 542 -5.71 -16.04 14.70
C GLY A 542 -4.88 -15.19 13.73
N ASP A 543 -4.79 -13.89 13.97
CA ASP A 543 -3.98 -12.97 13.14
C ASP A 543 -2.49 -13.33 13.22
N CYS A 544 -2.00 -13.66 14.41
CA CYS A 544 -0.65 -14.16 14.65
C CYS A 544 -0.40 -15.51 13.97
N PHE A 545 -1.38 -16.43 14.02
CA PHE A 545 -1.32 -17.69 13.29
C PHE A 545 -1.11 -17.43 11.79
N VAL A 546 -1.96 -16.61 11.17
CA VAL A 546 -1.89 -16.29 9.75
C VAL A 546 -0.59 -15.57 9.38
N GLY A 547 -0.19 -14.55 10.16
CA GLY A 547 1.07 -13.84 9.94
C GLY A 547 2.29 -14.77 10.02
N GLY A 548 2.28 -15.74 10.94
CA GLY A 548 3.31 -16.77 11.04
C GLY A 548 3.33 -17.73 9.85
N VAL A 549 2.17 -18.21 9.41
CA VAL A 549 2.06 -19.07 8.22
C VAL A 549 2.56 -18.35 6.98
N ILE A 550 2.12 -17.12 6.75
CA ILE A 550 2.52 -16.33 5.57
C ILE A 550 4.04 -16.07 5.59
N SER A 551 4.59 -15.67 6.73
CA SER A 551 6.04 -15.42 6.87
C SER A 551 6.85 -16.69 6.57
N ALA A 552 6.41 -17.84 7.09
CA ALA A 552 7.07 -19.12 6.84
C ALA A 552 6.97 -19.57 5.38
N LEU A 553 5.79 -19.44 4.75
CA LEU A 553 5.61 -19.75 3.32
C LEU A 553 6.47 -18.86 2.42
N CYS A 554 6.50 -17.54 2.69
CA CYS A 554 7.36 -16.60 1.96
C CYS A 554 8.86 -16.87 2.20
N GLY A 555 9.17 -17.47 3.36
CA GLY A 555 10.49 -17.96 3.72
C GLY A 555 10.92 -19.25 3.01
N GLY A 556 10.02 -19.91 2.27
CA GLY A 556 10.28 -21.17 1.56
C GLY A 556 9.97 -22.44 2.37
N LEU A 557 9.36 -22.33 3.55
CA LEU A 557 8.97 -23.51 4.34
C LEU A 557 7.76 -24.20 3.71
N GLY A 558 7.74 -25.53 3.80
CA GLY A 558 6.61 -26.33 3.34
C GLY A 558 5.35 -26.08 4.19
N MET A 559 4.17 -26.40 3.66
CA MET A 559 2.88 -26.10 4.29
C MET A 559 2.80 -26.54 5.76
N MET A 560 3.17 -27.79 6.06
CA MET A 560 3.10 -28.34 7.42
C MET A 560 4.02 -27.59 8.38
N GLN A 561 5.24 -27.26 7.94
CA GLN A 561 6.19 -26.48 8.73
C GLN A 561 5.65 -25.07 8.99
N SER A 562 5.10 -24.43 7.95
CA SER A 562 4.51 -23.10 8.04
C SER A 562 3.32 -23.04 9.01
N VAL A 563 2.43 -24.04 8.98
CA VAL A 563 1.32 -24.15 9.94
C VAL A 563 1.83 -24.37 11.37
N ALA A 564 2.86 -25.19 11.56
CA ALA A 564 3.45 -25.40 12.88
C ALA A 564 4.11 -24.12 13.43
N VAL A 565 4.79 -23.35 12.59
CA VAL A 565 5.33 -22.02 12.92
C VAL A 565 4.19 -21.05 13.29
N GLY A 566 3.11 -21.04 12.50
CA GLY A 566 1.90 -20.28 12.81
C GLY A 566 1.31 -20.63 14.18
N ILE A 567 1.20 -21.92 14.52
CA ILE A 567 0.70 -22.37 15.83
C ILE A 567 1.60 -21.87 16.98
N ALA A 568 2.92 -21.94 16.81
CA ALA A 568 3.87 -21.45 17.81
C ALA A 568 3.80 -19.92 18.02
N ILE A 569 3.59 -19.16 16.93
CA ILE A 569 3.43 -17.71 16.98
C ILE A 569 2.08 -17.32 17.61
N ALA A 570 1.01 -18.04 17.27
CA ALA A 570 -0.29 -17.89 17.92
C ALA A 570 -0.22 -18.17 19.42
N LYS A 571 0.57 -19.18 19.85
CA LYS A 571 0.85 -19.40 21.27
C LYS A 571 1.49 -18.17 21.92
N SER A 572 2.50 -17.59 21.29
CA SER A 572 3.17 -16.38 21.82
C SER A 572 2.18 -15.21 21.96
N SER A 573 1.20 -15.10 21.06
CA SER A 573 0.11 -14.13 21.14
C SER A 573 -0.81 -14.37 22.34
N VAL A 574 -1.20 -15.62 22.60
CA VAL A 574 -2.13 -15.89 23.71
C VAL A 574 -1.50 -15.71 25.08
N GLU A 575 -0.17 -15.78 25.17
CA GLU A 575 0.62 -15.54 26.38
C GLU A 575 0.97 -14.05 26.58
N SER A 576 0.40 -13.16 25.75
CA SER A 576 0.64 -11.71 25.74
C SER A 576 -0.65 -10.92 25.98
N GLU A 577 -0.52 -9.72 26.58
CA GLU A 577 -1.64 -8.76 26.65
C GLU A 577 -1.92 -8.08 25.30
N ALA A 578 -0.88 -7.87 24.49
CA ALA A 578 -1.00 -7.24 23.18
C ALA A 578 -1.46 -8.26 22.13
N ASN A 579 -2.30 -7.81 21.19
CA ASN A 579 -2.77 -8.62 20.05
C ASN A 579 -1.60 -9.21 19.26
N ILE A 580 -0.52 -8.44 19.08
CA ILE A 580 0.73 -8.89 18.45
C ILE A 580 1.87 -8.67 19.45
N PRO A 581 2.52 -9.73 19.97
CA PRO A 581 3.63 -9.61 20.92
C PRO A 581 4.73 -8.66 20.41
N ASP A 582 5.44 -7.97 21.30
CA ASP A 582 6.49 -7.02 20.89
C ASP A 582 7.74 -7.70 20.33
N LYS A 583 8.03 -8.92 20.80
CA LYS A 583 9.20 -9.70 20.40
C LYS A 583 8.83 -11.16 20.29
N PHE A 584 9.39 -11.81 19.28
CA PHE A 584 9.31 -13.24 19.08
C PHE A 584 10.65 -13.90 19.41
N SER A 585 10.62 -15.01 20.13
CA SER A 585 11.81 -15.82 20.41
C SER A 585 11.95 -16.91 19.35
N ALA A 586 12.93 -16.78 18.47
CA ALA A 586 13.20 -17.76 17.41
C ALA A 586 13.37 -19.18 17.96
N ALA A 587 14.09 -19.32 19.08
CA ALA A 587 14.33 -20.61 19.72
C ALA A 587 13.03 -21.24 20.24
N THR A 588 12.21 -20.45 20.94
CA THR A 588 10.92 -20.92 21.47
C THR A 588 9.96 -21.31 20.35
N ILE A 589 9.88 -20.50 19.30
CA ILE A 589 9.06 -20.79 18.11
C ILE A 589 9.52 -22.08 17.44
N ALA A 590 10.84 -22.27 17.27
CA ALA A 590 11.39 -23.47 16.67
C ALA A 590 11.07 -24.73 17.47
N ASP A 591 11.22 -24.68 18.80
CA ASP A 591 10.91 -25.80 19.68
C ASP A 591 9.40 -26.14 19.67
N ASP A 592 8.55 -25.12 19.73
CA ASP A 592 7.10 -25.28 19.65
C ASP A 592 6.65 -25.85 18.30
N ALA A 593 7.15 -25.29 17.19
CA ALA A 593 6.85 -25.78 15.84
C ALA A 593 7.31 -27.23 15.65
N ARG A 594 8.51 -27.58 16.13
CA ARG A 594 9.03 -28.96 16.09
C ARG A 594 8.12 -29.92 16.87
N ARG A 595 7.70 -29.54 18.08
CA ARG A 595 6.78 -30.35 18.90
C ARG A 595 5.44 -30.56 18.23
N THR A 596 4.89 -29.52 17.62
CA THR A 596 3.64 -29.58 16.86
C THR A 596 3.75 -30.51 15.66
N LEU A 597 4.83 -30.42 14.87
CA LEU A 597 5.07 -31.33 13.73
C LEU A 597 5.21 -32.80 14.15
N LEU A 598 5.98 -33.07 15.22
CA LEU A 598 6.14 -34.40 15.79
C LEU A 598 4.81 -35.03 16.25
N SER A 599 3.85 -34.18 16.60
CA SER A 599 2.55 -34.58 17.12
C SER A 599 1.45 -34.53 16.05
N ALA A 600 1.80 -34.24 14.79
CA ALA A 600 0.84 -34.16 13.71
C ALA A 600 0.24 -35.55 13.42
N LYS A 601 -1.08 -35.63 13.22
CA LYS A 601 -1.83 -36.87 12.99
C LYS A 601 -2.59 -36.81 11.68
N MET A 602 -2.42 -37.81 10.83
CA MET A 602 -3.27 -38.01 9.65
C MET A 602 -4.69 -38.38 10.10
N MET A 603 -5.68 -37.55 9.77
CA MET A 603 -7.09 -37.78 10.09
C MET A 603 -7.80 -38.47 8.94
N TRP A 604 -7.44 -38.11 7.70
CA TRP A 604 -8.07 -38.64 6.50
C TRP A 604 -7.11 -38.57 5.30
N CYS A 605 -7.12 -39.61 4.47
CA CYS A 605 -6.45 -39.62 3.17
C CYS A 605 -7.26 -40.55 2.24
N LYS A 606 -7.89 -39.99 1.21
CA LYS A 606 -8.67 -40.78 0.23
C LYS A 606 -8.65 -40.15 -1.14
#